data_AF-A0AA44MPA3-F1
#
_entry.id   AF-A0AA44MPA3-F1
#
_cell.length_a   1.000
_cell.length_b   1.000
_cell.length_c   1.000
_cell.angle_alpha   90.00
_cell.angle_beta   90.00
_cell.angle_gamma   90.00
#
_symmetry.space_group_name_H-M   'P 1'
#
loop_
_entity.id
_entity.type
_entity.pdbx_description
1 polymer ?
#
loop_
_entity_poly.entity_id
_entity_poly.type
_entity_poly.pdbx_seq_one_letter_code
_entity_poly.pdbx_strand_id
1 'polypeptide(L)'
;GIVIFVGNVRDHNAGHDVTRLFYEAYPPMVIRTLMSIIGRCEDKAEGVRVAVAHRTGELQIGDAAVVIGASAPHRAEAFDAARMCIELLKQE
;
A
#
# COMPACT_ATOMS: atom_id res chain seq x y z
N GLY A 1 -2.61 -2.52 18.36
CA GLY A 1 -3.08 -1.29 17.69
C GLY A 1 -3.20 -1.51 16.20
N ILE A 2 -3.88 -0.61 15.49
CA ILE A 2 -4.03 -0.65 14.03
C ILE A 2 -3.52 0.67 13.45
N VAL A 3 -2.75 0.60 12.37
CA VAL A 3 -2.33 1.74 11.55
C VAL A 3 -2.90 1.54 10.15
N ILE A 4 -3.48 2.61 9.61
CA ILE A 4 -4.01 2.64 8.25
C ILE A 4 -3.25 3.72 7.48
N PHE A 5 -2.65 3.33 6.36
CA PHE A 5 -2.13 4.24 5.35
C PHE A 5 -3.09 4.29 4.17
N VAL A 6 -3.42 5.50 3.72
CA VAL A 6 -4.26 5.73 2.54
C VAL A 6 -3.47 6.62 1.58
N GLY A 7 -3.13 6.07 0.42
CA GLY A 7 -2.47 6.81 -0.66
C GLY A 7 -3.49 7.38 -1.62
N ASN A 8 -3.72 8.70 -1.54
CA ASN A 8 -4.65 9.40 -2.43
C ASN A 8 -3.95 9.94 -3.68
N VAL A 9 -4.68 9.97 -4.80
CA VAL A 9 -4.25 10.66 -6.02
C VAL A 9 -4.14 12.16 -5.73
N ARG A 10 -2.99 12.74 -6.09
CA ARG A 10 -2.71 14.18 -5.97
C ARG A 10 -2.72 14.81 -7.36
N ASP A 11 -2.95 16.11 -7.39
CA ASP A 11 -2.99 16.96 -8.59
C ASP A 11 -1.59 17.28 -9.16
N HIS A 12 -0.51 16.88 -8.49
CA HIS A 12 0.86 17.07 -8.93
C HIS A 12 1.68 15.79 -8.75
N ASN A 13 2.52 15.46 -9.73
CA ASN A 13 3.54 14.42 -9.62
C ASN A 13 4.78 14.81 -10.41
N ALA A 14 5.97 14.74 -9.78
CA ALA A 14 7.27 15.04 -10.40
C ALA A 14 7.34 16.38 -11.18
N GLY A 15 6.60 17.41 -10.74
CA GLY A 15 6.59 18.74 -11.39
C GLY A 15 5.58 18.89 -12.54
N HIS A 16 4.74 17.88 -12.77
CA HIS A 16 3.67 17.93 -13.77
C HIS A 16 2.29 17.95 -13.12
N ASP A 17 1.36 18.69 -13.72
CA ASP A 17 -0.05 18.65 -13.37
C ASP A 17 -0.64 17.30 -13.76
N VAL A 18 -1.25 16.61 -12.80
CA VAL A 18 -1.88 15.30 -12.99
C VAL A 18 -3.39 15.51 -13.03
N THR A 19 -4.01 15.25 -14.17
CA THR A 19 -5.48 15.31 -14.28
C THR A 19 -6.14 14.01 -13.83
N ARG A 20 -5.57 12.85 -14.16
CA ARG A 20 -6.04 11.50 -13.77
C ARG A 20 -4.90 10.48 -13.77
N LEU A 21 -5.09 9.35 -13.08
CA LEU A 21 -4.21 8.19 -13.15
C LEU A 21 -4.96 6.96 -13.69
N PHE A 22 -4.30 6.20 -14.55
CA PHE A 22 -4.74 4.87 -14.98
C PHE A 22 -3.77 3.82 -14.46
N TYR A 23 -4.25 2.94 -13.59
CA TYR A 23 -3.46 1.79 -13.13
C TYR A 23 -3.88 0.53 -13.90
N GLU A 24 -2.99 0.05 -14.75
CA GLU A 24 -3.08 -1.27 -15.37
C GLU A 24 -2.22 -2.26 -14.57
N ALA A 25 -2.80 -3.41 -14.23
CA ALA A 25 -2.13 -4.46 -13.47
C ALA A 25 -2.41 -5.82 -14.11
N TYR A 26 -1.37 -6.63 -14.32
CA TYR A 26 -1.55 -8.05 -14.67
C TYR A 26 -1.91 -8.84 -13.40
N PRO A 27 -3.18 -9.28 -13.23
CA PRO A 27 -3.69 -9.66 -11.91
C PRO A 27 -2.90 -10.79 -11.22
N PRO A 28 -2.48 -11.87 -11.90
CA PRO A 28 -1.77 -12.97 -11.24
C PRO A 28 -0.38 -12.58 -10.70
N MET A 29 0.36 -11.72 -11.41
CA MET A 29 1.69 -11.30 -10.97
C MET A 29 1.60 -10.33 -9.80
N VAL A 30 0.67 -9.38 -9.88
CA VAL A 30 0.46 -8.38 -8.81
C VAL A 30 0.03 -9.04 -7.51
N ILE A 31 -0.88 -10.01 -7.56
CA ILE A 31 -1.27 -10.77 -6.35
C ILE A 31 -0.06 -11.47 -5.73
N ARG A 32 0.79 -12.10 -6.54
CA ARG A 32 1.99 -12.80 -6.04
C ARG A 32 2.98 -11.84 -5.37
N THR A 33 3.25 -10.70 -5.99
CA THR A 33 4.15 -9.68 -5.42
C THR A 33 3.58 -9.12 -4.12
N LEU A 34 2.29 -8.76 -4.09
CA LEU A 34 1.63 -8.26 -2.88
C LEU A 34 1.67 -9.28 -1.73
N MET A 35 1.40 -10.56 -2.01
CA MET A 35 1.49 -11.62 -1.00
C MET A 35 2.92 -11.79 -0.47
N SER A 36 3.94 -11.66 -1.33
CA SER A 36 5.34 -11.69 -0.89
C SER A 36 5.70 -10.51 -0.01
N ILE A 37 5.25 -9.30 -0.37
CA ILE A 37 5.45 -8.08 0.42
C ILE A 37 4.76 -8.21 1.79
N ILE A 38 3.50 -8.67 1.81
CA ILE A 38 2.74 -8.89 3.04
C ILE A 38 3.48 -9.87 3.95
N GLY A 39 3.88 -11.04 3.43
CA GLY A 39 4.62 -12.03 4.21
C GLY A 39 5.90 -11.46 4.83
N ARG A 40 6.69 -10.71 4.05
CA ARG A 40 7.91 -10.05 4.55
C ARG A 40 7.64 -9.00 5.63
N CYS A 41 6.49 -8.34 5.60
CA CYS A 41 6.10 -7.39 6.66
C CYS A 41 5.65 -8.12 7.92
N GLU A 42 4.91 -9.22 7.78
CA GLU A 42 4.43 -10.05 8.89
C GLU A 42 5.58 -10.81 9.57
N ASP A 43 6.59 -11.24 8.83
CA ASP A 43 7.76 -11.97 9.36
C ASP A 43 8.69 -11.10 10.21
N LYS A 44 8.55 -9.77 10.20
CA LYS A 44 9.43 -8.88 10.99
C LYS A 44 9.17 -8.89 12.48
N ALA A 45 7.95 -9.19 12.91
CA ALA A 45 7.58 -9.20 14.32
C ALA A 45 6.36 -10.09 14.59
N GLU A 46 6.37 -10.78 15.72
CA GLU A 46 5.28 -11.66 16.12
C GLU A 46 3.96 -10.88 16.30
N GLY A 47 2.87 -11.45 15.79
CA GLY A 47 1.53 -10.86 15.91
C GLY A 47 1.24 -9.73 14.93
N VAL A 48 2.15 -9.42 14.00
CA VAL A 48 1.87 -8.50 12.89
C VAL A 48 0.94 -9.17 11.87
N ARG A 49 -0.05 -8.41 11.41
CA ARG A 49 -0.91 -8.75 10.27
C ARG A 49 -1.04 -7.56 9.34
N VAL A 50 -0.92 -7.79 8.03
CA VAL A 50 -0.99 -6.74 7.01
C VAL A 50 -2.04 -7.09 5.93
N ALA A 51 -2.85 -6.11 5.58
CA ALA A 51 -3.78 -6.18 4.46
C ALA A 51 -3.53 -5.02 3.50
N VAL A 52 -3.60 -5.30 2.20
CA VAL A 52 -3.40 -4.31 1.14
C VAL A 52 -4.54 -4.38 0.15
N ALA A 53 -5.13 -3.22 -0.16
CA ALA A 53 -6.03 -3.04 -1.28
C ALA A 53 -5.43 -2.00 -2.23
N HIS A 54 -5.27 -2.37 -3.49
CA HIS A 54 -4.80 -1.47 -4.55
C HIS A 54 -5.87 -1.37 -5.63
N ARG A 55 -6.31 -0.15 -5.92
CA ARG A 55 -7.34 0.10 -6.93
C ARG A 55 -6.73 0.05 -8.33
N THR A 56 -7.48 -0.48 -9.29
CA THR A 56 -7.12 -0.50 -10.71
C THR A 56 -8.15 0.29 -11.51
N GLY A 57 -7.83 0.60 -12.77
CA GLY A 57 -8.68 1.42 -13.63
C GLY A 57 -8.48 2.92 -13.39
N GLU A 58 -9.52 3.70 -13.68
CA GLU A 58 -9.46 5.17 -13.64
C GLU A 58 -9.60 5.72 -12.21
N LEU A 59 -8.71 6.63 -11.83
CA LEU A 59 -8.79 7.38 -10.58
C LEU A 59 -8.76 8.90 -10.81
N GLN A 60 -9.63 9.60 -10.09
CA GLN A 60 -9.69 11.05 -10.02
C GLN A 60 -8.81 11.56 -8.87
N ILE A 61 -8.48 12.86 -8.90
CA ILE A 61 -7.79 13.52 -7.80
C ILE A 61 -8.61 13.36 -6.51
N GLY A 62 -7.92 13.02 -5.41
CA GLY A 62 -8.53 12.76 -4.10
C GLY A 62 -8.96 11.31 -3.88
N ASP A 63 -9.06 10.50 -4.93
CA ASP A 63 -9.40 9.08 -4.76
C ASP A 63 -8.28 8.30 -4.05
N ALA A 64 -8.67 7.34 -3.22
CA ALA A 64 -7.75 6.36 -2.65
C ALA A 64 -7.30 5.37 -3.73
N ALA A 65 -6.01 5.43 -4.09
CA ALA A 65 -5.35 4.50 -4.99
C ALA A 65 -4.91 3.22 -4.26
N VAL A 66 -4.43 3.37 -3.03
CA VAL A 66 -3.95 2.25 -2.21
C VAL A 66 -4.35 2.45 -0.75
N VAL A 67 -4.75 1.35 -0.10
CA VAL A 67 -5.01 1.29 1.34
C VAL A 67 -4.19 0.15 1.92
N ILE A 68 -3.44 0.44 2.97
CA ILE A 68 -2.67 -0.55 3.73
C ILE A 68 -3.15 -0.49 5.18
N GLY A 69 -3.57 -1.63 5.72
CA GLY A 69 -3.87 -1.79 7.13
C GLY A 69 -2.83 -2.71 7.77
N ALA A 70 -2.20 -2.26 8.85
CA ALA A 70 -1.30 -3.08 9.65
C ALA A 70 -1.78 -3.12 11.10
N SER A 71 -1.86 -4.31 11.67
CA SER A 71 -2.21 -4.54 13.06
C SER A 71 -1.12 -5.31 13.78
N ALA A 72 -0.90 -4.98 15.05
CA ALA A 72 0.10 -5.64 15.90
C ALA A 72 -0.27 -5.48 17.40
N PRO A 73 0.28 -6.29 18.31
CA PRO A 73 0.03 -6.14 19.75
C PRO A 73 0.43 -4.75 20.27
N HIS A 74 1.60 -4.26 19.87
CA HIS A 74 2.12 -2.96 20.23
C HIS A 74 2.09 -2.00 19.01
N ARG A 75 2.06 -0.70 19.29
CA ARG A 75 1.82 0.31 18.24
C ARG A 75 3.02 0.49 17.30
N ALA A 76 4.24 0.29 17.79
CA ALA A 76 5.46 0.57 17.03
C ALA A 76 5.54 -0.34 15.79
N GLU A 77 5.26 -1.62 16.00
CA GLU A 77 5.27 -2.68 15.02
C GLU A 77 4.17 -2.46 13.97
N ALA A 78 3.00 -1.97 14.37
CA ALA A 78 1.95 -1.59 13.41
C ALA A 78 2.37 -0.42 12.51
N PHE A 79 3.06 0.60 13.06
CA PHE A 79 3.60 1.70 12.27
C PHE A 79 4.71 1.23 11.32
N ASP A 80 5.64 0.43 11.82
CA ASP A 80 6.78 -0.07 11.05
C ASP A 80 6.33 -0.99 9.91
N ALA A 81 5.35 -1.86 10.17
CA ALA A 81 4.78 -2.75 9.15
C ALA A 81 4.04 -1.96 8.06
N ALA A 82 3.20 -0.98 8.43
CA ALA A 82 2.50 -0.13 7.46
C ALA A 82 3.48 0.65 6.58
N ARG A 83 4.53 1.23 7.20
CA ARG A 83 5.58 1.97 6.48
C ARG A 83 6.36 1.04 5.54
N MET A 84 6.81 -0.11 6.02
CA MET A 84 7.55 -1.06 5.20
C MET A 84 6.73 -1.51 3.99
N CYS A 85 5.45 -1.80 4.20
CA CYS A 85 4.57 -2.27 3.14
C CYS A 85 4.44 -1.26 1.99
N ILE A 86 4.23 0.03 2.28
CA ILE A 86 4.13 1.05 1.23
C ILE A 86 5.46 1.30 0.51
N GLU A 87 6.59 1.23 1.23
CA GLU A 87 7.91 1.39 0.61
C GLU A 87 8.21 0.25 -0.36
N LEU A 88 7.91 -1.00 0.03
CA LEU A 88 8.09 -2.17 -0.83
C LEU A 88 7.13 -2.12 -2.03
N LEU A 89 5.87 -1.77 -1.82
CA LEU A 89 4.88 -1.66 -2.90
C LEU A 89 5.29 -0.61 -3.96
N LYS A 90 6.00 0.45 -3.57
CA LYS A 90 6.50 1.47 -4.50
C LYS A 90 7.77 1.04 -5.26
N GLN A 91 8.49 0.05 -4.77
CA GLN A 91 9.77 -0.39 -5.33
C GLN A 91 9.62 -1.58 -6.30
N GLU A 92 8.57 -2.39 -6.11
CA GLU A 92 8.32 -3.65 -6.81
C GLU A 92 7.10 -3.58 -7.73
#